data_AF-A0AB74GT93-F1
#
_entry.id   AF-A0AB74GT93-F1
#
_cell.length_a   1.000
_cell.length_b   1.000
_cell.length_c   1.000
_cell.angle_alpha   90.00
_cell.angle_beta   90.00
_cell.angle_gamma   90.00
#
_symmetry.space_group_name_H-M   'P 1'
#
loop_
_entity.id
_entity.type
_entity.pdbx_description
1 polymer ?
#
loop_
_entity_poly.entity_id
_entity_poly.type
_entity_poly.pdbx_seq_one_letter_code
_entity_poly.pdbx_strand_id
1 'polypeptide(L)'
;MTINRSLDNIAGEFASDRSPPDGHLPAPRLTSAGAVLHPLISAPDRVLTGYIDDFIPSYDSENVSLRVMGREQTGDLVDSSVVDKSGQWKGQKLEQLAATICKPYGIEVVNETDTGDALAASPSNRVKPALNFSTGWPNSAAFW
;
A
#
# COMPACT_ATOMS: atom_id res chain seq x y z
N MET A 1 16.41 14.43 4.92
CA MET A 1 15.31 13.76 4.19
C MET A 1 15.92 12.80 3.21
N THR A 2 15.39 11.58 3.15
CA THR A 2 15.84 10.49 2.28
C THR A 2 14.64 9.94 1.51
N ILE A 3 14.83 9.66 0.23
CA ILE A 3 13.83 9.05 -0.66
C ILE A 3 14.51 7.90 -1.40
N ASN A 4 13.89 6.72 -1.41
CA ASN A 4 14.39 5.55 -2.12
C ASN A 4 13.37 5.08 -3.16
N ARG A 5 13.80 5.00 -4.42
CA ARG A 5 13.00 4.53 -5.56
C ARG A 5 13.84 3.53 -6.35
N SER A 6 13.25 2.39 -6.68
CA SER A 6 13.91 1.31 -7.42
C SER A 6 12.93 0.66 -8.38
N LEU A 7 13.44 0.10 -9.48
CA LEU A 7 12.64 -0.75 -10.36
C LEU A 7 12.35 -2.12 -9.72
N ASP A 8 13.19 -2.56 -8.77
CA ASP A 8 13.01 -3.83 -8.06
C ASP A 8 12.00 -3.72 -6.90
N ASN A 9 11.56 -2.51 -6.56
CA ASN A 9 10.62 -2.26 -5.49
C ASN A 9 9.46 -1.39 -5.98
N ILE A 10 8.27 -1.98 -6.09
CA ILE A 10 7.07 -1.31 -6.59
C ILE A 10 6.58 -0.18 -5.69
N ALA A 11 6.95 -0.18 -4.40
CA ALA A 11 6.57 0.83 -3.42
C ALA A 11 7.81 1.57 -2.90
N GLY A 12 8.08 2.76 -3.46
CA GLY A 12 9.15 3.63 -2.97
C GLY A 12 8.93 4.07 -1.51
N GLU A 13 10.02 4.43 -0.83
CA GLU A 13 10.02 4.79 0.59
C GLU A 13 10.56 6.22 0.79
N PHE A 14 10.08 6.89 1.83
CA PHE A 14 10.64 8.15 2.31
C PHE A 14 10.82 8.17 3.82
N ALA A 15 11.83 8.91 4.26
CA ALA A 15 12.05 9.23 5.66
C ALA A 15 12.50 10.69 5.80
N SER A 16 11.88 11.41 6.74
CA SER A 16 12.28 12.77 7.07
C SER A 16 12.34 12.97 8.57
N ASP A 17 13.52 13.41 9.03
CA ASP A 17 13.77 13.83 10.39
C ASP A 17 13.65 15.36 10.47
N ARG A 18 12.94 15.85 11.48
CA ARG A 18 12.77 17.28 11.75
C ARG A 18 12.93 17.55 13.24
N SER A 19 13.83 18.47 13.58
CA SER A 19 13.93 19.04 14.92
C SER A 19 13.42 20.48 14.91
N PRO A 20 12.31 20.81 15.61
CA PRO A 20 11.79 22.17 15.67
C PRO A 20 12.75 23.13 16.40
N PRO A 21 13.00 24.34 15.88
CA PRO A 21 13.89 25.31 16.54
C PRO A 21 13.37 25.81 17.90
N ASP A 22 12.05 25.79 18.07
CA ASP A 22 11.32 26.24 19.26
C ASP A 22 11.13 25.13 20.30
N GLY A 23 11.69 23.93 20.07
CA GLY A 23 11.57 22.78 20.97
C GLY A 23 10.15 22.26 21.13
N HIS A 24 9.18 22.79 20.38
CA HIS A 24 7.80 22.36 20.41
C HIS A 24 7.48 21.62 19.13
N LEU A 25 7.16 20.33 19.25
CA LEU A 25 6.52 19.66 18.12
C LEU A 25 5.14 20.28 17.95
N PRO A 26 4.73 20.61 16.70
CA PRO A 26 3.32 20.86 16.46
C PRO A 26 2.58 19.65 17.02
N ALA A 27 1.56 19.89 17.86
CA ALA A 27 0.72 18.81 18.40
C ALA A 27 0.45 17.85 17.25
N PRO A 28 0.72 16.53 17.39
CA PRO A 28 0.50 15.60 16.31
C PRO A 28 -0.94 15.80 15.90
N ARG A 29 -1.16 16.44 14.75
CA ARG A 29 -2.40 16.21 14.04
C ARG A 29 -2.18 14.78 13.65
N LEU A 30 -2.74 13.87 14.46
CA LEU A 30 -2.82 12.47 14.14
C LEU A 30 -3.53 12.44 12.79
N THR A 31 -2.77 12.53 11.71
CA THR A 31 -3.07 11.81 10.50
C THR A 31 -3.06 10.38 11.02
N SER A 32 -4.24 9.90 11.38
CA SER A 32 -4.48 8.52 11.78
C SER A 32 -3.66 7.62 10.86
N ALA A 33 -3.05 6.56 11.38
CA ALA A 33 -2.45 5.54 10.52
C ALA A 33 -3.42 5.22 9.37
N GLY A 34 -2.99 5.36 8.11
CA GLY A 34 -3.85 5.27 6.92
C GLY A 34 -4.46 6.58 6.40
N ALA A 35 -4.12 7.75 6.93
CA ALA A 35 -4.53 9.02 6.35
C ALA A 35 -3.77 9.28 5.03
N VAL A 36 -4.52 9.58 3.97
CA VAL A 36 -4.00 9.92 2.64
C VAL A 36 -3.10 11.14 2.75
N LEU A 37 -1.82 10.99 2.40
CA LEU A 37 -0.91 12.13 2.28
C LEU A 37 -1.09 12.76 0.90
N HIS A 38 -1.37 14.06 0.90
CA HIS A 38 -1.18 14.91 -0.28
C HIS A 38 0.33 15.05 -0.57
N PRO A 39 0.74 15.28 -1.84
CA PRO A 39 2.11 15.10 -2.33
C PRO A 39 3.21 15.68 -1.43
N LEU A 40 4.28 14.90 -1.22
CA LEU A 40 5.36 15.19 -0.27
C LEU A 40 6.21 16.42 -0.67
N ILE A 41 6.04 16.92 -1.90
CA ILE A 41 6.64 18.16 -2.42
C ILE A 41 5.56 18.92 -3.20
N SER A 42 5.44 20.23 -2.93
CA SER A 42 4.56 21.13 -3.69
C SER A 42 4.92 21.12 -5.17
N ALA A 43 3.92 21.20 -6.05
CA ALA A 43 4.11 21.32 -7.49
C ALA A 43 5.08 22.47 -7.85
N PRO A 44 5.90 22.34 -8.92
CA PRO A 44 5.83 21.31 -9.97
C PRO A 44 6.65 20.03 -9.71
N ASP A 45 7.56 20.02 -8.72
CA ASP A 45 8.55 18.94 -8.55
C ASP A 45 8.05 17.82 -7.63
N ARG A 46 6.90 17.22 -7.96
CA ARG A 46 6.34 16.10 -7.18
C ARG A 46 7.23 14.86 -7.30
N VAL A 47 7.96 14.54 -6.24
CA VAL A 47 8.87 13.38 -6.24
C VAL A 47 8.18 12.06 -5.82
N LEU A 48 7.18 12.11 -4.93
CA LEU A 48 6.50 10.94 -4.37
C LEU A 48 5.05 11.26 -3.94
N THR A 49 4.14 10.30 -4.11
CA THR A 49 2.75 10.34 -3.58
C THR A 49 2.45 9.03 -2.85
N GLY A 50 1.94 9.09 -1.62
CA GLY A 50 1.76 7.91 -0.79
C GLY A 50 1.18 8.18 0.59
N TYR A 51 1.53 7.36 1.58
CA TYR A 51 1.00 7.40 2.94
C TYR A 51 2.11 7.52 3.98
N ILE A 52 1.79 8.06 5.17
CA ILE A 52 2.66 7.95 6.35
C ILE A 52 2.41 6.57 6.97
N ASP A 53 3.46 5.77 7.09
CA ASP A 53 3.43 4.52 7.83
C ASP A 53 3.71 4.79 9.32
N ASP A 54 4.78 5.54 9.62
CA ASP A 54 5.24 5.79 10.99
C ASP A 54 5.46 7.27 11.31
N PHE A 55 5.06 7.63 12.53
CA PHE A 55 5.31 8.93 13.15
C PHE A 55 6.01 8.72 14.49
N ILE A 56 7.32 9.01 14.53
CA ILE A 56 8.20 8.64 15.65
C ILE A 56 8.74 9.93 16.30
N PRO A 57 8.07 10.45 17.34
CA PRO A 57 8.59 11.56 18.14
C PRO A 57 9.70 11.08 19.09
N SER A 58 10.70 11.93 19.32
CA SER A 58 11.78 11.69 20.28
C SER A 58 12.16 13.01 20.95
N TYR A 59 12.49 12.99 22.24
CA TYR A 59 12.88 14.18 22.99
C TYR A 59 13.83 13.85 24.14
N ASP A 60 14.68 14.81 24.48
CA ASP A 60 15.53 14.83 25.66
C ASP A 60 15.44 16.20 26.36
N SER A 61 16.33 16.48 27.32
CA SER A 61 16.33 17.74 28.07
C SER A 61 16.67 18.98 27.24
N GLU A 62 17.27 18.80 26.06
CA GLU A 62 17.82 19.87 25.23
C GLU A 62 17.19 19.90 23.82
N ASN A 63 16.65 18.77 23.36
CA ASN A 63 16.24 18.57 21.98
C ASN A 63 14.90 17.87 21.87
N VAL A 64 14.16 18.23 20.84
CA VAL A 64 12.99 17.49 20.38
C VAL A 64 13.15 17.23 18.90
N SER A 65 12.88 15.99 18.48
CA SER A 65 12.94 15.55 17.09
C SER A 65 11.71 14.72 16.73
N LEU A 66 11.38 14.74 15.45
CA LEU A 66 10.31 13.95 14.88
C LEU A 66 10.79 13.31 13.60
N ARG A 67 10.61 12.01 13.51
CA ARG A 67 10.83 11.25 12.29
C ARG A 67 9.50 10.84 11.70
N VAL A 68 9.30 11.15 10.42
CA VAL A 68 8.15 10.71 9.64
C VAL A 68 8.65 9.77 8.55
N MET A 69 8.02 8.61 8.45
CA MET A 69 8.34 7.59 7.44
C MET A 69 7.08 7.16 6.71
N GLY A 70 7.24 6.69 5.48
CA GLY A 70 6.12 6.18 4.72
C GLY A 70 6.50 5.63 3.35
N ARG A 71 5.50 5.08 2.68
CA ARG A 71 5.61 4.46 1.35
C ARG A 71 4.73 5.14 0.31
N GLU A 72 5.06 4.90 -0.95
CA GLU A 72 4.21 5.22 -2.09
C GLU A 72 2.84 4.54 -2.00
N GLN A 73 1.83 5.09 -2.70
CA GLN A 73 0.46 4.56 -2.71
C GLN A 73 0.42 3.09 -3.18
N THR A 74 1.36 2.69 -4.03
CA THR A 74 1.55 1.30 -4.47
C THR A 74 1.91 0.32 -3.35
N GLY A 75 2.27 0.80 -2.15
CA GLY A 75 2.41 -0.03 -0.95
C GLY A 75 1.15 -0.82 -0.62
N ASP A 76 -0.04 -0.27 -0.90
CA ASP A 76 -1.31 -0.97 -0.70
C ASP A 76 -1.40 -2.27 -1.53
N LEU A 77 -0.78 -2.29 -2.72
CA LEU A 77 -0.73 -3.47 -3.59
C LEU A 77 0.18 -4.58 -3.03
N VAL A 78 1.14 -4.22 -2.18
CA VAL A 78 2.08 -5.15 -1.55
C VAL A 78 1.47 -5.75 -0.29
N ASP A 79 0.79 -4.93 0.52
CA ASP A 79 0.27 -5.34 1.82
C ASP A 79 -1.07 -6.09 1.72
N SER A 80 -1.84 -5.82 0.66
CA SER A 80 -3.22 -6.27 0.55
C SER A 80 -3.40 -7.46 -0.39
N SER A 81 -4.51 -8.18 -0.17
CA SER A 81 -4.96 -9.22 -1.08
C SER A 81 -5.82 -8.63 -2.21
N VAL A 82 -5.93 -9.38 -3.32
CA VAL A 82 -6.81 -8.97 -4.41
C VAL A 82 -8.27 -9.08 -3.98
N VAL A 83 -9.00 -7.96 -4.09
CA VAL A 83 -10.43 -7.88 -3.77
C VAL A 83 -11.24 -8.07 -5.06
N ASP A 84 -11.41 -9.32 -5.48
CA ASP A 84 -12.24 -9.67 -6.63
C ASP A 84 -13.06 -10.93 -6.37
N LYS A 85 -14.36 -10.86 -6.67
CA LYS A 85 -15.32 -11.95 -6.38
C LYS A 85 -15.27 -13.09 -7.41
N SER A 86 -14.69 -12.88 -8.58
CA SER A 86 -14.64 -13.89 -9.63
C SER A 86 -13.58 -14.97 -9.35
N GLY A 87 -12.53 -14.62 -8.60
CA GLY A 87 -11.43 -15.52 -8.22
C GLY A 87 -10.56 -16.01 -9.39
N GLN A 88 -10.90 -15.64 -10.63
CA GLN A 88 -10.12 -15.94 -11.83
C GLN A 88 -10.46 -14.92 -12.94
N TRP A 89 -9.45 -14.56 -13.73
CA TRP A 89 -9.63 -13.75 -14.93
C TRP A 89 -9.24 -14.55 -16.17
N LYS A 90 -10.04 -14.44 -17.24
CA LYS A 90 -9.80 -15.14 -18.51
C LYS A 90 -10.02 -14.17 -19.67
N GLY A 91 -9.12 -14.22 -20.65
CA GLY A 91 -9.23 -13.39 -21.86
C GLY A 91 -9.13 -11.90 -21.58
N GLN A 92 -8.45 -11.51 -20.50
CA GLN A 92 -8.15 -10.11 -20.17
C GLN A 92 -6.70 -9.79 -20.54
N LYS A 93 -6.45 -8.60 -21.07
CA LYS A 93 -5.08 -8.08 -21.20
C LYS A 93 -4.50 -7.70 -19.84
N LEU A 94 -3.17 -7.62 -19.77
CA LEU A 94 -2.45 -7.33 -18.53
C LEU A 94 -2.89 -6.00 -17.91
N GLU A 95 -3.00 -4.94 -18.71
CA GLU A 95 -3.39 -3.60 -18.26
C GLU A 95 -4.84 -3.56 -17.76
N GLN A 96 -5.74 -4.37 -18.33
CA GLN A 96 -7.14 -4.47 -17.87
C GLN A 96 -7.23 -5.15 -16.52
N LEU A 97 -6.44 -6.21 -16.32
CA LEU A 97 -6.33 -6.90 -15.06
C LEU A 97 -5.70 -5.99 -13.99
N ALA A 98 -4.58 -5.35 -14.32
CA ALA A 98 -3.90 -4.41 -13.43
C ALA A 98 -4.85 -3.27 -13.00
N ALA A 99 -5.59 -2.67 -13.94
CA ALA A 99 -6.56 -1.62 -13.63
C ALA A 99 -7.68 -2.12 -12.70
N THR A 100 -8.14 -3.36 -12.87
CA THR A 100 -9.15 -3.98 -12.00
C THR A 100 -8.63 -4.14 -10.57
N ILE A 101 -7.40 -4.61 -10.41
CA ILE A 101 -6.75 -4.82 -9.10
C ILE A 101 -6.45 -3.48 -8.41
N CYS A 102 -6.04 -2.46 -9.17
CA CYS A 102 -5.65 -1.15 -8.65
C CYS A 102 -6.84 -0.24 -8.31
N LYS A 103 -8.00 -0.46 -8.95
CA LYS A 103 -9.23 0.33 -8.76
C LYS A 103 -9.65 0.53 -7.29
N PRO A 104 -9.72 -0.48 -6.42
CA PRO A 104 -10.10 -0.29 -5.02
C PRO A 104 -9.14 0.60 -4.22
N TYR A 105 -7.88 0.71 -4.65
CA TYR A 105 -6.84 1.51 -3.99
C TYR A 105 -6.70 2.92 -4.59
N GLY A 106 -7.48 3.25 -5.63
CA GLY A 106 -7.41 4.54 -6.30
C GLY A 106 -6.09 4.79 -7.04
N ILE A 107 -5.41 3.72 -7.45
CA ILE A 107 -4.13 3.79 -8.19
C ILE A 107 -4.44 3.76 -9.70
N GLU A 108 -3.91 4.74 -10.43
CA GLU A 108 -3.96 4.79 -11.89
C GLU A 108 -2.90 3.87 -12.49
N VAL A 109 -3.29 3.04 -13.46
CA VAL A 109 -2.37 2.17 -14.19
C VAL A 109 -1.93 2.86 -15.48
N VAL A 110 -0.63 3.12 -15.58
CA VAL A 110 -0.01 3.65 -16.79
C VAL A 110 0.64 2.50 -17.56
N ASN A 111 0.30 2.39 -18.84
CA ASN A 111 0.93 1.43 -19.73
C ASN A 111 1.81 2.17 -20.75
N GLU A 112 3.12 1.92 -20.71
CA GLU A 112 4.11 2.58 -21.58
C GLU A 112 4.58 1.70 -22.75
N THR A 113 4.13 0.44 -22.80
CA THR A 113 4.54 -0.53 -23.83
C THR A 113 3.38 -1.41 -24.28
N ASP A 114 3.51 -2.05 -25.44
CA ASP A 114 2.57 -3.10 -25.82
C ASP A 114 2.76 -4.32 -24.90
N THR A 115 1.67 -4.75 -24.28
CA THR A 115 1.59 -5.91 -23.38
C THR A 115 1.26 -7.21 -24.13
N GLY A 116 1.00 -7.12 -25.45
CA GLY A 116 0.68 -8.26 -26.30
C GLY A 116 -0.78 -8.71 -26.20
N ASP A 117 -1.00 -10.01 -26.42
CA ASP A 117 -2.33 -10.61 -26.43
C ASP A 117 -2.91 -10.80 -25.02
N ALA A 118 -4.23 -11.02 -24.97
CA ALA A 118 -4.90 -11.33 -23.72
C ALA A 118 -4.35 -12.60 -23.06
N LEU A 119 -4.31 -12.61 -21.73
CA LEU A 119 -3.85 -13.75 -20.94
C LEU A 119 -4.67 -15.00 -21.29
N ALA A 120 -3.97 -16.06 -21.69
CA ALA A 120 -4.58 -17.33 -22.05
C ALA A 120 -5.33 -17.91 -20.83
N ALA A 121 -6.54 -18.42 -21.07
CA ALA A 121 -7.28 -19.11 -20.03
C ALA A 121 -6.59 -20.45 -19.70
N SER A 122 -5.92 -20.54 -18.55
CA SER A 122 -5.46 -21.83 -18.06
C SER A 122 -6.67 -22.73 -17.75
N PRO A 123 -6.71 -24.00 -18.20
CA PRO A 123 -7.75 -24.94 -17.79
C PRO A 123 -7.59 -25.22 -16.29
N SER A 124 -8.47 -24.63 -15.49
CA SER A 124 -8.56 -24.85 -14.04
C SER A 124 -8.72 -26.34 -13.73
N ASN A 125 -7.65 -27.02 -13.30
CA ASN A 125 -7.77 -28.27 -12.57
C ASN A 125 -8.32 -27.92 -11.18
N ARG A 126 -9.63 -28.13 -10.97
CA ARG A 126 -10.24 -28.03 -9.63
C ARG A 126 -9.57 -29.07 -8.73
N VAL A 127 -8.59 -28.66 -7.93
CA VAL A 127 -8.39 -29.31 -6.64
C VAL A 127 -9.62 -28.93 -5.82
N LYS A 128 -10.52 -29.89 -5.59
CA LYS A 128 -11.61 -29.71 -4.62
C LYS A 128 -10.97 -29.19 -3.32
N PRO A 129 -11.51 -28.15 -2.66
CA PRO A 129 -11.00 -27.77 -1.36
C PRO A 129 -11.29 -28.91 -0.38
N ALA A 130 -10.33 -29.82 -0.21
CA ALA A 130 -10.23 -30.71 0.92
C ALA A 130 -9.29 -30.04 1.94
N LEU A 131 -9.64 -28.83 2.36
CA LEU A 131 -9.22 -28.31 3.66
C LEU A 131 -10.48 -28.33 4.51
N ASN A 132 -10.76 -29.53 5.02
CA ASN A 132 -11.68 -29.70 6.12
C ASN A 132 -10.98 -29.07 7.33
N PHE A 133 -11.29 -27.80 7.63
CA PHE A 133 -10.97 -27.25 8.95
C PHE A 133 -11.91 -27.95 9.94
N SER A 134 -11.57 -29.16 10.38
CA SER A 134 -12.11 -29.70 11.61
C SER A 134 -11.49 -28.89 12.75
N THR A 135 -12.04 -27.70 13.02
CA THR A 135 -11.83 -27.03 14.28
C THR A 135 -12.43 -27.93 15.35
N GLY A 136 -11.58 -28.72 16.00
CA GLY A 136 -11.90 -29.49 17.20
C GLY A 136 -12.09 -28.57 18.40
N TRP A 137 -13.01 -27.62 18.30
CA TRP A 137 -13.46 -26.79 19.42
C TRP A 137 -14.95 -27.06 19.62
N PRO A 138 -15.35 -27.56 20.80
CA PRO A 138 -16.74 -27.88 21.07
C PRO A 138 -17.54 -26.58 21.16
N ASN A 139 -18.62 -26.53 20.37
CA ASN A 139 -19.82 -25.72 20.55
C ASN A 139 -19.71 -24.47 21.44
N SER A 140 -19.75 -23.29 20.83
CA SER A 140 -20.56 -22.15 21.31
C SER A 140 -20.73 -21.13 20.19
N ALA A 141 -21.99 -21.01 19.73
CA ALA A 141 -22.62 -19.91 19.01
C ALA A 141 -21.71 -18.81 18.41
N ALA A 142 -21.52 -18.78 17.09
CA ALA A 142 -22.44 -18.21 16.09
C ALA A 142 -22.02 -16.79 15.68
N PHE A 143 -22.08 -16.57 14.37
CA PHE A 143 -21.98 -15.32 13.61
C PHE A 143 -20.58 -14.86 13.19
N TRP A 144 -20.29 -15.12 11.91
CA TRP A 144 -19.89 -14.11 10.93
C TRP A 144 -20.83 -14.22 9.74
#